data_AF-A0A1B1NF86-F1
#
_entry.id   AF-A0A1B1NF86-F1
#
_cell.length_a   1.000
_cell.length_b   1.000
_cell.length_c   1.000
_cell.angle_alpha   90.00
_cell.angle_beta   90.00
_cell.angle_gamma   90.00
#
_symmetry.space_group_name_H-M   'P 1'
#
loop_
_entity.id
_entity.type
_entity.pdbx_description
1 polymer ?
#
loop_
_entity_poly.entity_id
_entity_poly.type
_entity_poly.pdbx_seq_one_letter_code
_entity_poly.pdbx_strand_id
1 'polypeptide(L)'
;MVAVVFFVVAVATDVHWGTRVSTVCNMVVASCWLIVARSRTVVDGEGIVVRQLRQRRIPWSEVAATQAAGDRVLGPTRVRLRDGDVVGLPGVRGRDLDRLEQIRRGGR
;
A
#
# COMPACT_ATOMS: atom_id res chain seq x y z
N MET A 1 -19.74 10.87 -3.33
CA MET A 1 -21.04 11.39 -2.87
C MET A 1 -22.06 10.27 -2.64
N VAL A 2 -22.32 9.39 -3.61
CA VAL A 2 -23.33 8.32 -3.51
C VAL A 2 -23.18 7.44 -2.25
N ALA A 3 -21.97 7.00 -1.93
CA ALA A 3 -21.73 6.14 -0.76
C ALA A 3 -22.01 6.85 0.59
N VAL A 4 -21.73 8.15 0.68
CA VAL A 4 -21.98 8.95 1.90
C VAL A 4 -23.49 9.15 2.08
N VAL A 5 -24.19 9.45 0.98
CA VAL A 5 -25.66 9.59 0.99
C VAL A 5 -26.33 8.27 1.39
N PHE A 6 -25.88 7.13 0.82
CA PHE A 6 -26.41 5.82 1.19
C PHE A 6 -26.15 5.49 2.68
N PHE A 7 -24.95 5.78 3.19
CA PHE A 7 -24.62 5.59 4.59
C PHE A 7 -25.50 6.43 5.52
N VAL A 8 -25.67 7.72 5.22
CA VAL A 8 -26.51 8.63 6.00
C VAL A 8 -27.97 8.16 5.99
N VAL A 9 -28.49 7.75 4.83
CA VAL A 9 -29.86 7.23 4.71
C VAL A 9 -30.03 5.91 5.49
N ALA A 10 -29.09 4.96 5.37
CA ALA A 10 -29.17 3.67 6.07
C ALA A 10 -29.03 3.78 7.60
N VAL A 11 -28.38 4.83 8.09
CA VAL A 11 -28.25 5.11 9.54
C VAL A 11 -29.44 5.93 10.06
N ALA A 12 -29.94 6.88 9.28
CA ALA A 12 -31.03 7.79 9.66
C ALA A 12 -32.43 7.18 9.51
N THR A 13 -32.58 6.12 8.73
CA THR A 13 -33.85 5.39 8.60
C THR A 13 -33.94 4.27 9.64
N ASP A 14 -35.18 3.91 10.02
CA ASP A 14 -35.43 2.83 10.97
C ASP A 14 -35.29 1.47 10.25
N VAL A 15 -34.05 1.16 9.89
CA VAL A 15 -33.68 -0.09 9.21
C VAL A 15 -33.27 -1.11 10.25
N HIS A 16 -33.60 -2.38 9.97
CA HIS A 16 -33.16 -3.50 10.79
C HIS A 16 -31.67 -3.41 11.13
N TRP A 17 -31.35 -3.69 12.39
CA TRP A 17 -29.99 -3.65 12.95
C TRP A 17 -28.94 -4.34 12.06
N GLY A 18 -29.29 -5.48 11.46
CA GLY A 18 -28.41 -6.20 10.53
C GLY A 18 -28.00 -5.38 9.30
N THR A 19 -28.89 -4.53 8.78
CA THR A 19 -28.60 -3.64 7.64
C THR A 19 -27.60 -2.55 8.02
N ARG A 20 -27.69 -2.01 9.24
CA ARG A 20 -26.74 -1.01 9.75
C ARG A 20 -25.35 -1.60 9.89
N VAL A 21 -25.23 -2.77 10.51
CA VAL A 21 -23.95 -3.49 10.67
C VAL A 21 -23.35 -3.84 9.30
N SER A 22 -24.16 -4.40 8.40
CA SER A 22 -23.71 -4.74 7.03
C SER A 22 -23.21 -3.50 6.27
N THR A 23 -23.89 -2.36 6.41
CA THR A 23 -23.48 -1.11 5.76
C THR A 23 -22.12 -0.62 6.26
N VAL A 24 -21.89 -0.66 7.58
CA VAL A 24 -20.60 -0.29 8.18
C VAL A 24 -19.49 -1.23 7.71
N CYS A 25 -19.73 -2.55 7.73
CA CYS A 25 -18.76 -3.54 7.26
C CYS A 25 -18.40 -3.33 5.78
N ASN A 26 -19.40 -3.11 4.92
CA ASN A 26 -19.17 -2.84 3.50
C ASN A 26 -18.39 -1.55 3.27
N MET A 27 -18.65 -0.50 4.05
CA MET A 27 -17.89 0.76 4.01
C MET A 27 -16.41 0.54 4.37
N VAL A 28 -16.13 -0.26 5.40
CA VAL A 28 -14.76 -0.59 5.81
C VAL A 28 -14.05 -1.37 4.71
N VAL A 29 -14.69 -2.39 4.15
CA VAL A 29 -14.13 -3.20 3.06
C VAL A 29 -13.87 -2.34 1.82
N ALA A 30 -14.83 -1.51 1.41
CA ALA A 30 -14.70 -0.61 0.28
C ALA A 30 -13.56 0.40 0.49
N SER A 31 -13.44 0.95 1.71
CA SER A 31 -12.38 1.90 2.06
C SER A 31 -11.00 1.24 2.01
N CYS A 32 -10.87 0.03 2.58
CA CYS A 32 -9.64 -0.74 2.53
C CYS A 32 -9.24 -1.06 1.09
N TRP A 33 -10.21 -1.48 0.26
CA TRP A 33 -10.00 -1.75 -1.15
C TRP A 33 -9.54 -0.50 -1.92
N LEU A 34 -10.15 0.66 -1.66
CA LEU A 34 -9.73 1.94 -2.26
C LEU A 34 -8.31 2.34 -1.86
N ILE A 35 -7.93 2.13 -0.59
CA ILE A 35 -6.58 2.39 -0.11
C ILE A 35 -5.56 1.51 -0.84
N VAL A 36 -5.84 0.20 -0.96
CA VAL A 36 -4.97 -0.73 -1.68
C VAL A 36 -4.90 -0.38 -3.17
N ALA A 37 -6.02 -0.10 -3.82
CA ALA A 37 -6.07 0.25 -5.24
C ALA A 37 -5.34 1.56 -5.58
N ARG A 38 -5.31 2.52 -4.63
CA ARG A 38 -4.53 3.77 -4.77
C ARG A 38 -3.07 3.62 -4.39
N SER A 39 -2.72 2.59 -3.65
CA SER A 39 -1.34 2.32 -3.23
C SER A 39 -0.58 1.71 -4.41
N ARG A 40 0.39 2.45 -4.96
CA ARG A 40 1.29 1.97 -6.00
C ARG A 40 2.73 2.26 -5.64
N THR A 41 3.59 1.28 -5.83
CA THR A 41 5.05 1.47 -5.82
C THR A 41 5.53 1.44 -7.27
N VAL A 42 6.22 2.49 -7.68
CA VAL A 42 6.91 2.56 -8.97
C VAL A 42 8.40 2.58 -8.68
N VAL A 43 9.15 1.77 -9.42
CA VAL A 43 10.60 1.66 -9.26
C VAL A 43 11.24 2.03 -10.58
N ASP A 44 12.15 2.99 -10.54
CA ASP A 44 12.89 3.49 -11.69
C ASP A 44 14.42 3.37 -11.44
N GLY A 45 15.21 3.74 -12.44
CA GLY A 45 16.68 3.72 -12.34
C GLY A 45 17.25 4.75 -11.35
N GLU A 46 16.49 5.78 -10.98
CA GLU A 46 16.93 6.84 -10.05
C GLU A 46 16.57 6.54 -8.59
N GLY A 47 15.51 5.78 -8.35
CA GLY A 47 15.01 5.45 -7.02
C GLY A 47 13.68 4.70 -6.99
N ILE A 48 13.04 4.77 -5.82
CA ILE A 48 11.75 4.16 -5.53
C ILE A 48 10.73 5.27 -5.27
N VAL A 49 9.63 5.27 -6.00
CA VAL A 49 8.49 6.16 -5.76
C VAL A 49 7.36 5.36 -5.14
N VAL A 50 7.12 5.60 -3.85
CA VAL A 50 6.00 5.00 -3.12
C VAL A 50 4.85 6.00 -3.10
N ARG A 51 3.69 5.60 -3.64
CA ARG A 51 2.45 6.36 -3.59
C ARG A 51 1.44 5.57 -2.78
N GLN A 52 1.17 5.99 -1.54
CA GLN A 52 0.24 5.30 -0.65
C GLN A 52 -0.85 6.28 -0.18
N LEU A 53 -0.51 7.18 0.75
CA LEU A 53 -1.32 8.34 1.15
C LEU A 53 -0.68 9.65 0.68
N ARG A 54 0.65 9.70 0.74
CA ARG A 54 1.50 10.77 0.18
C ARG A 54 2.46 10.13 -0.80
N GLN A 55 2.86 10.87 -1.82
CA GLN A 55 3.93 10.45 -2.72
C GLN A 55 5.27 10.71 -2.02
N ARG A 56 6.06 9.66 -1.79
CA ARG A 56 7.42 9.73 -1.25
C ARG A 56 8.37 9.17 -2.30
N ARG A 57 9.34 9.97 -2.72
CA ARG A 57 10.46 9.54 -3.57
C ARG A 57 11.64 9.23 -2.68
N ILE A 58 12.21 8.04 -2.83
CA ILE A 58 13.36 7.55 -2.06
C ILE A 58 14.47 7.24 -3.07
N PRO A 59 15.53 8.06 -3.16
CA PRO A 59 16.63 7.80 -4.08
C PRO A 59 17.41 6.55 -3.63
N TRP A 60 18.00 5.82 -4.59
CA TRP A 60 18.77 4.61 -4.28
C TRP A 60 19.98 4.85 -3.37
N SER A 61 20.50 6.07 -3.33
CA SER A 61 21.60 6.49 -2.44
C SER A 61 21.21 6.43 -0.96
N GLU A 62 19.95 6.67 -0.64
CA GLU A 62 19.40 6.60 0.73
C GLU A 62 19.02 5.17 1.12
N VAL A 63 18.92 4.25 0.17
CA VAL A 63 18.56 2.86 0.43
C VAL A 63 19.78 2.09 0.94
N ALA A 64 19.72 1.61 2.19
CA ALA A 64 20.73 0.71 2.73
C ALA A 64 20.52 -0.71 2.22
N ALA A 65 19.31 -1.26 2.41
CA ALA A 65 18.98 -2.64 2.04
C ALA A 65 17.50 -2.80 1.69
N THR A 66 17.22 -3.69 0.74
CA THR A 66 15.87 -4.19 0.42
C THR A 66 15.65 -5.52 1.15
N GLN A 67 14.56 -5.66 1.90
CA GLN A 67 14.28 -6.84 2.71
C GLN A 67 12.81 -7.27 2.55
N ALA A 68 12.55 -8.57 2.39
CA ALA A 68 11.19 -9.08 2.52
C ALA A 68 10.79 -9.05 4.00
N ALA A 69 9.60 -8.54 4.32
CA ALA A 69 9.07 -8.63 5.66
C ALA A 69 8.32 -9.96 5.84
N GLY A 70 8.92 -10.86 6.61
CA GLY A 70 8.36 -12.16 6.90
C GLY A 70 8.66 -13.17 5.78
N ASP A 71 7.65 -13.92 5.37
CA ASP A 71 7.80 -14.97 4.37
C ASP A 71 8.25 -14.39 3.01
N ARG A 72 9.31 -14.95 2.42
CA ARG A 72 9.91 -14.43 1.17
C ARG A 72 8.97 -14.58 -0.03
N VAL A 73 7.97 -15.46 0.06
CA VAL A 73 7.06 -15.77 -1.05
C VAL A 73 5.81 -14.89 -1.04
N LEU A 74 5.23 -14.64 0.13
CA LEU A 74 3.95 -13.92 0.30
C LEU A 74 4.08 -12.61 1.09
N GLY A 75 5.23 -12.39 1.73
CA GLY A 75 5.47 -11.24 2.58
C GLY A 75 5.64 -9.94 1.80
N PRO A 76 5.14 -8.81 2.36
CA PRO A 76 5.34 -7.50 1.77
C PRO A 76 6.82 -7.11 1.80
N THR A 77 7.31 -6.50 0.74
CA THR A 77 8.69 -6.01 0.70
C THR A 77 8.83 -4.71 1.50
N ARG A 78 9.92 -4.57 2.25
CA ARG A 78 10.32 -3.35 2.95
C ARG A 78 11.69 -2.90 2.48
N VAL A 79 11.93 -1.60 2.58
CA VAL A 79 13.23 -0.98 2.29
C VAL A 79 13.71 -0.34 3.57
N ARG A 80 14.95 -0.67 3.95
CA ARG A 80 15.65 -0.02 5.04
C ARG A 80 16.49 1.11 4.47
N LEU A 81 16.25 2.33 4.95
CA LEU A 81 17.02 3.51 4.62
C LEU A 81 18.30 3.55 5.46
N ARG A 82 19.29 4.32 5.00
CA ARG A 82 20.56 4.54 5.71
C ARG A 82 20.37 5.21 7.08
N ASP A 83 19.37 6.06 7.20
CA ASP A 83 19.00 6.70 8.47
C ASP A 83 18.31 5.74 9.46
N GLY A 84 18.16 4.46 9.08
CA GLY A 84 17.53 3.42 9.90
C GLY A 84 16.02 3.30 9.72
N ASP A 85 15.39 4.23 9.00
CA ASP A 85 13.95 4.23 8.70
C ASP A 85 13.56 3.00 7.84
N VAL A 86 12.37 2.45 8.08
CA VAL A 86 11.89 1.24 7.37
C VAL A 86 10.59 1.57 6.64
N VAL A 87 10.64 1.54 5.31
CA VAL A 87 9.51 1.87 4.45
C VAL A 87 8.96 0.62 3.78
N GLY A 88 7.67 0.34 3.96
CA GLY A 88 6.99 -0.72 3.24
C GLY A 88 6.75 -0.35 1.78
N LEU A 89 6.95 -1.31 0.87
CA LEU A 89 6.64 -1.19 -0.55
C LEU A 89 5.29 -1.86 -0.84
N PRO A 90 4.17 -1.11 -0.83
CA PRO A 90 2.87 -1.67 -1.16
C PRO A 90 2.87 -2.21 -2.59
N GLY A 91 2.32 -3.42 -2.77
CA GLY A 91 2.21 -4.08 -4.07
C GLY A 91 3.48 -4.79 -4.54
N VAL A 92 4.61 -4.66 -3.84
CA VAL A 92 5.85 -5.37 -4.16
C VAL A 92 5.99 -6.58 -3.24
N ARG A 93 6.14 -7.77 -3.83
CA ARG A 93 6.26 -9.03 -3.09
C ARG A 93 7.73 -9.42 -2.94
N GLY A 94 8.03 -10.29 -1.97
CA GLY A 94 9.39 -10.79 -1.76
C GLY A 94 9.99 -11.53 -2.96
N ARG A 95 9.17 -12.07 -3.88
CA ARG A 95 9.65 -12.65 -5.16
C ARG A 95 10.21 -11.61 -6.14
N ASP A 96 9.83 -10.34 -5.99
CA ASP A 96 10.23 -9.26 -6.88
C ASP A 96 11.55 -8.60 -6.38
N LEU A 97 12.10 -9.05 -5.24
CA LEU A 97 13.33 -8.51 -4.65
C LEU A 97 14.52 -8.62 -5.60
N ASP A 98 14.69 -9.76 -6.26
CA ASP A 98 15.82 -9.98 -7.16
C ASP A 98 15.78 -9.00 -8.34
N ARG A 99 14.57 -8.71 -8.85
CA ARG A 99 14.34 -7.72 -9.91
C ARG A 99 14.61 -6.30 -9.42
N LEU A 100 14.25 -5.97 -8.17
CA LEU A 100 14.58 -4.67 -7.56
C LEU A 100 16.09 -4.47 -7.41
N GLU A 101 16.81 -5.49 -6.96
CA GLU A 101 18.27 -5.42 -6.85
C GLU A 101 18.95 -5.32 -8.22
N GLN A 102 18.38 -5.98 -9.24
CA GLN A 102 18.86 -5.88 -10.61
C GLN A 102 18.68 -4.46 -11.17
N ILE A 103 17.54 -3.81 -10.92
CA ILE A 103 17.30 -2.40 -11.30
C ILE A 103 18.26 -1.47 -10.55
N ARG A 104 18.46 -1.70 -9.24
CA ARG A 104 19.38 -0.92 -8.41
C ARG A 104 20.83 -1.01 -8.89
N ARG A 105 21.28 -2.18 -9.33
CA ARG A 105 22.65 -2.39 -9.86
C ARG A 105 22.78 -1.99 -11.33
N GLY A 106 21.71 -2.13 -12.10
CA GLY A 106 21.70 -2.03 -13.55
C GLY A 106 21.42 -0.64 -14.10
N GLY A 107 20.74 0.23 -13.35
CA GLY A 107 20.62 1.65 -13.66
C GLY A 107 20.40 1.99 -15.14
N ARG A 108 19.49 1.29 -15.83
CA ARG A 108 18.96 1.63 -17.16
C ARG A 108 17.68 0.85 -17.46
#